data_AF-A0A8X6THX9-F1
#
_entry.id   AF-A0A8X6THX9-F1
#
_cell.length_a   1.000
_cell.length_b   1.000
_cell.length_c   1.000
_cell.angle_alpha   90.00
_cell.angle_beta   90.00
_cell.angle_gamma   90.00
#
_symmetry.space_group_name_H-M   'P 1'
#
loop_
_entity.id
_entity.type
_entity.pdbx_description
1 polymer ?
#
loop_
_entity_poly.entity_id
_entity_poly.type
_entity_poly.pdbx_seq_one_letter_code
_entity_poly.pdbx_strand_id
1 'polypeptide(L)'
;QGRQFESQLFRSLAAICEAEVAHTTSYHPQCNGKVEWLYGTLKGAIKAHNNIKQADMSPTVLQGLKTALRPNTDHIIVQMAYGSNIRLPGEFFDPPAIQMDPETFVTNFQTLMEELK
;
A
#
# COMPACT_ATOMS: atom_id res chain seq x y z
N GLN A 1 25.87 9.35 -0.81
CA GLN A 1 25.37 8.39 0.20
C GLN A 1 24.81 9.16 1.39
N GLY A 2 23.79 8.62 2.07
CA GLY A 2 23.14 9.30 3.18
C GLY A 2 23.96 9.21 4.48
N ARG A 3 24.23 10.34 5.13
CA ARG A 3 25.06 10.40 6.35
C ARG A 3 24.59 9.48 7.49
N GLN A 4 23.29 9.23 7.57
CA GLN A 4 22.70 8.36 8.61
C GLN A 4 23.13 6.90 8.44
N PHE A 5 23.19 6.41 7.20
CA PHE A 5 23.60 5.03 6.88
C PHE A 5 25.12 4.81 6.98
N GLU A 6 25.91 5.88 7.02
CA GLU A 6 27.36 5.83 7.22
C GLU A 6 27.79 5.99 8.69
N SER A 7 26.84 6.28 9.58
CA SER A 7 27.15 6.53 10.98
C SER A 7 27.70 5.28 11.67
N GLN A 8 28.58 5.48 12.66
CA GLN A 8 29.08 4.38 13.48
C GLN A 8 27.94 3.65 14.21
N LEU A 9 26.91 4.40 14.64
CA LEU A 9 25.69 3.84 15.23
C LEU A 9 25.01 2.85 14.28
N PHE A 10 24.82 3.22 13.01
CA PHE A 10 24.19 2.35 12.03
C PHE A 10 25.03 1.11 11.74
N ARG A 11 26.36 1.25 11.64
CA ARG A 11 27.28 0.11 11.44
C ARG A 11 27.27 -0.85 12.63
N SER A 12 27.25 -0.33 13.86
CA SER A 12 27.12 -1.16 15.07
C SER A 12 25.78 -1.91 15.10
N LEU A 13 24.68 -1.25 14.71
CA LEU A 13 23.37 -1.89 14.60
C LEU A 13 23.38 -3.00 13.55
N ALA A 14 23.95 -2.74 12.37
CA ALA A 14 24.06 -3.74 11.30
C ALA A 14 24.88 -4.95 11.76
N ALA A 15 25.97 -4.74 12.50
CA ALA A 15 26.77 -5.83 13.07
C ALA A 15 25.99 -6.68 14.08
N ILE A 16 25.17 -6.06 14.95
CA ILE A 16 24.30 -6.79 15.89
C ILE A 16 23.25 -7.61 15.15
N CYS A 17 22.72 -7.10 14.04
CA CYS A 17 21.74 -7.80 13.21
C CYS A 17 22.38 -8.76 12.20
N GLU A 18 23.72 -8.93 12.20
CA GLU A 18 24.48 -9.69 11.20
C GLU A 18 24.12 -9.30 9.75
N ALA A 19 23.79 -8.02 9.54
CA ALA A 19 23.36 -7.48 8.26
C ALA A 19 24.55 -6.89 7.49
N GLU A 20 24.66 -7.23 6.21
CA GLU A 20 25.64 -6.63 5.31
C GLU A 20 25.15 -5.26 4.82
N VAL A 21 25.98 -4.22 5.00
CA VAL A 21 25.67 -2.87 4.53
C VAL A 21 26.17 -2.70 3.10
N ALA A 22 25.23 -2.74 2.15
CA ALA A 22 25.51 -2.45 0.74
C ALA A 22 25.41 -0.95 0.45
N HIS A 23 26.34 -0.46 -0.36
CA HIS A 23 26.50 0.95 -0.67
C HIS A 23 26.03 1.26 -2.09
N THR A 24 25.29 2.35 -2.26
CA THR A 24 24.96 2.86 -3.60
C THR A 24 26.20 3.53 -4.20
N THR A 25 26.53 3.20 -5.44
CA THR A 25 27.63 3.84 -6.17
C THR A 25 27.15 5.11 -6.87
N SER A 26 28.02 6.11 -6.95
CA SER A 26 27.72 7.37 -7.66
C SER A 26 27.40 7.08 -9.13
N TYR A 27 26.46 7.83 -9.70
CA TYR A 27 26.00 7.70 -11.09
C TYR A 27 25.42 6.33 -11.48
N HIS A 28 25.04 5.49 -10.50
CA HIS A 28 24.39 4.21 -10.74
C HIS A 28 22.97 4.17 -10.15
N PRO A 29 21.97 4.75 -10.86
CA PRO A 29 20.60 4.86 -10.33
C PRO A 29 19.93 3.50 -10.05
N GLN A 30 20.40 2.43 -10.69
CA GLN A 30 19.88 1.07 -10.49
C GLN A 30 20.17 0.53 -9.08
N CYS A 31 21.21 1.02 -8.39
CA CYS A 31 21.57 0.59 -7.03
C CYS A 31 20.42 0.83 -6.03
N ASN A 32 19.58 1.83 -6.26
CA ASN A 32 18.49 2.21 -5.36
C ASN A 32 17.14 2.41 -6.05
N GLY A 33 17.07 2.22 -7.37
CA GLY A 33 15.90 2.58 -8.18
C GLY A 33 14.60 1.91 -7.72
N LYS A 34 14.64 0.68 -7.20
CA LYS A 34 13.44 0.00 -6.66
C LYS A 34 12.88 0.71 -5.44
N VAL A 35 13.74 1.17 -4.54
CA VAL A 35 13.34 1.89 -3.31
C VAL A 35 12.84 3.29 -3.67
N GLU A 36 13.54 3.98 -4.57
CA GLU A 36 13.16 5.31 -5.03
C GLU A 36 11.81 5.32 -5.76
N TRP A 37 11.58 4.34 -6.64
CA TRP A 37 10.30 4.14 -7.31
C TRP A 37 9.19 3.88 -6.30
N LEU A 38 9.38 2.93 -5.37
CA LEU A 38 8.39 2.62 -4.34
C LEU A 38 8.04 3.86 -3.49
N TYR A 39 9.06 4.64 -3.14
CA TYR A 39 8.88 5.87 -2.36
C TYR A 39 8.13 6.95 -3.15
N GLY A 40 8.39 7.07 -4.46
CA GLY A 40 7.64 7.94 -5.36
C GLY A 40 6.16 7.55 -5.42
N THR A 41 5.86 6.26 -5.62
CA THR A 41 4.49 5.73 -5.62
C THR A 41 3.79 5.97 -4.29
N LEU A 42 4.46 5.69 -3.17
CA LEU A 42 3.91 5.92 -1.83
C LEU A 42 3.59 7.40 -1.60
N LYS A 43 4.48 8.31 -1.99
CA LYS A 43 4.23 9.76 -1.92
C LYS A 43 3.04 10.18 -2.77
N GLY A 44 2.92 9.64 -3.98
CA GLY A 44 1.80 9.92 -4.87
C GLY A 44 0.47 9.46 -4.26
N ALA A 45 0.44 8.24 -3.74
CA ALA A 45 -0.73 7.70 -3.06
C ALA A 45 -1.08 8.53 -1.81
N ILE A 46 -0.11 8.89 -0.97
CA ILE A 46 -0.35 9.74 0.20
C ILE A 46 -0.94 11.10 -0.20
N LYS A 47 -0.39 11.73 -1.25
CA LYS A 47 -0.91 13.01 -1.76
C LYS A 47 -2.32 12.91 -2.33
N ALA A 48 -2.71 11.76 -2.89
CA ALA A 48 -4.03 11.58 -3.49
C ALA A 48 -5.16 11.61 -2.46
N HIS A 49 -4.90 11.26 -1.19
CA HIS A 49 -5.90 11.38 -0.13
C HIS A 49 -5.77 12.74 0.57
N ASN A 50 -6.45 13.75 0.01
CA ASN A 50 -6.50 15.10 0.57
C ASN A 50 -7.11 15.11 1.98
N ASN A 51 -6.49 15.87 2.90
CA ASN A 51 -6.99 16.25 4.24
C ASN A 51 -6.97 15.23 5.38
N ILE A 52 -6.37 14.05 5.22
CA ILE A 52 -6.14 13.12 6.35
C ILE A 52 -4.69 13.25 6.84
N LYS A 53 -4.47 13.17 8.16
CA LYS A 53 -3.12 13.16 8.74
C LYS A 53 -2.31 12.02 8.08
N GLN A 54 -1.14 12.35 7.54
CA GLN A 54 -0.29 11.39 6.81
C GLN A 54 0.06 10.14 7.64
N ALA A 55 0.18 10.30 8.96
CA ALA A 55 0.49 9.20 9.88
C ALA A 55 -0.65 8.16 9.95
N ASP A 56 -1.90 8.60 9.93
CA ASP A 56 -3.07 7.72 10.10
C ASP A 56 -3.40 6.96 8.81
N MET A 57 -3.02 7.53 7.66
CA MET A 57 -3.31 6.97 6.34
C MET A 57 -2.19 6.04 5.82
N SER A 58 -0.96 6.20 6.32
CA SER A 58 0.22 5.42 5.90
C SER A 58 0.03 3.88 5.97
N PRO A 59 -0.54 3.29 7.05
CA PRO A 59 -0.75 1.85 7.11
C PRO A 59 -1.71 1.33 6.03
N THR A 60 -2.80 2.04 5.79
CA THR A 60 -3.82 1.68 4.80
C THR A 60 -3.29 1.77 3.38
N VAL A 61 -2.56 2.84 3.05
CA VAL A 61 -1.92 2.98 1.72
C VAL A 61 -0.88 1.90 1.50
N LEU A 62 -0.04 1.66 2.49
CA LEU A 62 1.00 0.65 2.38
C LEU A 62 0.38 -0.74 2.16
N GLN A 63 -0.73 -1.04 2.82
CA GLN A 63 -1.47 -2.27 2.60
C GLN A 63 -2.03 -2.35 1.17
N GLY A 64 -2.64 -1.28 0.66
CA GLY A 64 -3.12 -1.22 -0.71
C GLY A 64 -2.00 -1.40 -1.75
N LEU A 65 -0.83 -0.79 -1.53
CA LEU A 65 0.34 -0.97 -2.39
C LEU A 65 0.92 -2.39 -2.36
N LYS A 66 0.74 -3.11 -1.24
CA LYS A 66 1.16 -4.51 -1.11
C LYS A 66 0.24 -5.48 -1.84
N THR A 67 -1.04 -5.16 -1.93
CA THR A 67 -2.06 -6.00 -2.59
C THR A 67 -2.30 -5.61 -4.06
N ALA A 68 -1.86 -4.43 -4.49
CA ALA A 68 -1.93 -4.02 -5.88
C ALA A 68 -1.07 -4.92 -6.79
N LEU A 69 -1.62 -5.27 -7.95
CA LEU A 69 -0.90 -6.01 -8.99
C LEU A 69 0.26 -5.16 -9.52
N ARG A 70 1.47 -5.73 -9.56
CA ARG A 70 2.62 -5.06 -10.14
C ARG A 70 2.69 -5.31 -11.65
N PRO A 71 2.71 -4.25 -12.49
CA PRO A 71 2.69 -4.40 -13.95
C PRO A 71 3.93 -5.09 -14.52
N ASN A 72 5.04 -5.11 -13.78
CA ASN A 72 6.31 -5.68 -14.25
C ASN A 72 6.55 -7.13 -13.78
N THR A 73 5.71 -7.66 -12.89
CA THR A 73 5.98 -8.94 -12.23
C THR A 73 4.77 -9.88 -12.29
N ASP A 74 3.61 -9.46 -12.81
CA ASP A 74 2.35 -10.23 -12.84
C ASP A 74 1.93 -10.84 -11.48
N HIS A 75 2.57 -10.40 -10.39
CA HIS A 75 2.41 -10.92 -9.04
C HIS A 75 2.23 -9.78 -8.05
N ILE A 76 1.53 -10.09 -6.96
CA ILE A 76 1.27 -9.18 -5.86
C ILE A 76 2.41 -9.28 -4.83
N ILE A 77 2.80 -8.16 -4.20
CA ILE A 77 3.92 -8.15 -3.22
C ILE A 77 3.62 -9.10 -2.05
N VAL A 78 2.39 -9.04 -1.54
CA VAL A 78 1.95 -9.89 -0.44
C VAL A 78 2.04 -11.38 -0.82
N GLN A 79 1.66 -11.74 -2.04
CA GLN A 79 1.76 -13.12 -2.52
C GLN A 79 3.22 -13.57 -2.62
N MET A 80 4.13 -12.70 -3.09
CA MET A 80 5.57 -13.01 -3.15
C MET A 80 6.20 -13.13 -1.75
N ALA A 81 5.73 -12.35 -0.78
CA ALA A 81 6.29 -12.33 0.57
C ALA A 81 5.76 -13.47 1.46
N TYR A 82 4.48 -13.80 1.36
CA TYR A 82 3.81 -14.75 2.25
C TYR A 82 3.39 -16.05 1.55
N GLY A 83 3.52 -16.14 0.22
CA GLY A 83 3.03 -17.26 -0.57
C GLY A 83 1.50 -17.29 -0.76
N SER A 84 0.78 -16.33 -0.16
CA SER A 84 -0.68 -16.25 -0.21
C SER A 84 -1.16 -14.81 -0.29
N ASN A 85 -2.41 -14.63 -0.73
CA ASN A 85 -3.07 -13.33 -0.65
C ASN A 85 -3.55 -13.06 0.78
N ILE A 86 -3.48 -11.79 1.21
CA ILE A 86 -4.02 -11.32 2.48
C ILE A 86 -5.36 -10.66 2.19
N ARG A 87 -6.38 -10.99 2.97
CA ARG A 87 -7.70 -10.36 2.87
C ARG A 87 -7.61 -8.89 3.27
N LEU A 88 -8.13 -8.01 2.42
CA LEU A 88 -8.24 -6.59 2.69
C LEU A 88 -9.44 -6.29 3.60
N PRO A 89 -9.44 -5.16 4.35
CA PRO A 89 -10.59 -4.71 5.14
C PRO A 89 -11.93 -4.74 4.40
N GLY A 90 -11.95 -4.47 3.08
CA GLY A 90 -13.16 -4.52 2.25
C GLY A 90 -13.60 -5.93 1.80
N GLU A 91 -12.74 -6.94 1.96
CA GLU A 91 -13.00 -8.33 1.57
C GLU A 91 -13.42 -9.20 2.77
N PHE A 92 -13.49 -8.62 3.97
CA PHE A 92 -13.98 -9.33 5.16
C PHE A 92 -15.50 -9.53 5.15
N PHE A 93 -16.22 -8.67 4.45
CA PHE A 93 -17.66 -8.74 4.37
C PHE A 93 -18.05 -9.71 3.25
N ASP A 94 -18.84 -10.72 3.60
CA ASP A 94 -19.47 -11.57 2.59
C ASP A 94 -20.38 -10.71 1.70
N PRO A 95 -20.45 -11.00 0.40
CA PRO A 95 -21.41 -10.32 -0.47
C PRO A 95 -22.81 -10.49 0.12
N PRO A 96 -23.67 -9.45 0.10
CA PRO A 96 -25.01 -9.55 0.62
C PRO A 96 -25.73 -10.72 -0.06
N ALA A 97 -26.38 -11.57 0.73
CA ALA A 97 -27.12 -12.74 0.24
C ALA A 97 -28.22 -12.37 -0.78
N ILE A 98 -28.60 -11.09 -0.82
CA ILE A 98 -29.57 -10.54 -1.74
C ILE A 98 -28.81 -9.73 -2.81
N GLN A 99 -28.65 -10.32 -3.99
CA GLN A 99 -28.36 -9.53 -5.19
C GLN A 99 -29.66 -8.84 -5.61
N MET A 100 -29.94 -7.67 -5.04
CA MET A 100 -31.06 -6.85 -5.50
C MET A 100 -30.76 -6.39 -6.93
N ASP A 101 -31.72 -6.60 -7.82
CA ASP A 101 -31.68 -6.05 -9.17
C ASP A 101 -31.58 -4.51 -9.10
N PRO A 102 -30.72 -3.87 -9.90
CA PRO A 102 -30.49 -2.42 -9.84
C PRO A 102 -31.77 -1.59 -9.98
N GLU A 103 -32.75 -2.04 -10.78
CA GLU A 103 -34.01 -1.31 -10.93
C GLU A 103 -34.81 -1.34 -9.62
N THR A 104 -34.90 -2.51 -9.00
CA THR A 104 -35.60 -2.70 -7.72
C THR A 104 -34.96 -1.89 -6.59
N PHE A 105 -33.63 -1.75 -6.58
CA PHE A 105 -32.92 -0.90 -5.62
C PHE A 105 -33.25 0.59 -5.79
N VAL A 106 -33.24 1.08 -7.04
CA VAL A 106 -33.55 2.48 -7.33
C VAL A 106 -34.98 2.82 -6.92
N THR A 107 -35.95 1.95 -7.21
CA THR A 107 -37.34 2.17 -6.81
C THR A 107 -37.49 2.23 -5.29
N ASN A 108 -36.91 1.25 -4.57
CA ASN A 108 -36.96 1.21 -3.11
C ASN A 108 -36.30 2.43 -2.47
N PHE A 109 -35.16 2.87 -3.01
CA PHE A 109 -34.45 4.06 -2.53
C PHE A 109 -35.27 5.34 -2.76
N GLN A 110 -35.93 5.47 -3.91
CA GLN A 110 -36.81 6.61 -4.22
C GLN A 110 -38.00 6.68 -3.26
N THR A 111 -38.70 5.57 -3.01
CA THR A 111 -39.80 5.54 -2.02
C THR A 111 -39.32 5.90 -0.61
N LEU A 112 -38.16 5.41 -0.19
CA LEU A 112 -37.61 5.74 1.13
C LEU A 112 -37.31 7.24 1.28
N MET A 113 -36.79 7.86 0.22
CA MET A 113 -36.50 9.30 0.19
C MET A 113 -37.78 10.15 0.14
N GLU A 114 -38.88 9.64 -0.42
CA GLU A 114 -40.19 10.29 -0.37
C GLU A 114 -40.85 10.19 1.01
N GLU A 115 -40.70 9.06 1.71
CA GLU A 115 -41.22 8.88 3.08
C GLU A 115 -40.50 9.73 4.14
N LEU A 116 -39.25 10.12 3.87
CA LEU A 116 -38.46 10.99 4.75
C LEU A 116 -38.74 12.49 4.52
N LYS A 117 -39.66 12.83 3.63
CA LYS A 117 -40.02 14.20 3.26
C LYS A 117 -41.25 14.69 4.03
#